data_AF-A0A318D318-F1
#
_entry.id   AF-A0A318D318-F1
#
_cell.length_a   1.000
_cell.length_b   1.000
_cell.length_c   1.000
_cell.angle_alpha   90.00
_cell.angle_beta   90.00
_cell.angle_gamma   90.00
#
_symmetry.space_group_name_H-M   'P 1'
#
loop_
_entity.id
_entity.type
_entity.pdbx_description
1 polymer ?
#
loop_
_entity_poly.entity_id
_entity_poly.type
_entity_poly.pdbx_seq_one_letter_code
_entity_poly.pdbx_strand_id
1 'polypeptide(L)'
;MARKPSKSSATKSKSSKAPTLKQLEAAANKANTAAKKAREAAKKANEKAKAAAKKAKDKANKTNKAAAKKAKDAARKAKTLVNQAAKAQEKAKTALADGKAAARKQAALEKAIAKFEKDWNAKEEKKAKEAEKKRIAREKAAAKKAAAKKKAAEKKKKAKAAAKKKAPAKKKVATKKAPAKKKAPAKKKAPAKKKAPAKKKAPAKKKAATKKKAPAKKRVTPKKK
;
A
#
# COMPACT_ATOMS: atom_id res chain seq x y z
N MET A 1 -10.66 13.44 18.47
CA MET A 1 -11.21 12.16 18.00
C MET A 1 -10.19 11.54 17.04
N ALA A 2 -9.40 10.58 17.54
CA ALA A 2 -8.39 9.89 16.75
C ALA A 2 -9.09 8.87 15.83
N ARG A 3 -9.02 9.09 14.52
CA ARG A 3 -9.40 8.06 13.54
C ARG A 3 -8.29 7.01 13.54
N LYS A 4 -8.54 5.88 14.21
CA LYS A 4 -7.74 4.66 14.04
C LYS A 4 -7.76 4.28 12.54
N PRO A 5 -6.63 3.82 11.95
CA PRO A 5 -6.64 3.29 10.60
C PRO A 5 -7.57 2.08 10.56
N SER A 6 -8.56 2.12 9.67
CA SER A 6 -9.53 1.03 9.51
C SER A 6 -8.76 -0.23 9.14
N LYS A 7 -8.94 -1.29 9.93
CA LYS A 7 -8.61 -2.65 9.51
C LYS A 7 -9.44 -2.92 8.25
N SER A 8 -8.83 -2.68 7.10
CA SER A 8 -9.40 -3.01 5.79
C SER A 8 -9.65 -4.51 5.81
N SER A 9 -10.92 -4.89 5.95
CA SER A 9 -11.39 -6.25 5.72
C SER A 9 -10.93 -6.67 4.34
N ALA A 10 -9.87 -7.48 4.29
CA ALA A 10 -9.38 -8.10 3.08
C ALA A 10 -10.47 -9.04 2.58
N THR A 11 -11.36 -8.50 1.74
CA THR A 11 -12.25 -9.25 0.89
C THR A 11 -11.43 -10.32 0.22
N LYS A 12 -11.83 -11.58 0.45
CA LYS A 12 -11.29 -12.80 -0.14
C LYS A 12 -11.49 -12.75 -1.65
N SER A 13 -10.65 -11.97 -2.34
CA SER A 13 -10.62 -11.93 -3.79
C SER A 13 -10.06 -13.28 -4.25
N LYS A 14 -10.90 -14.07 -4.92
CA LYS A 14 -10.47 -15.17 -5.79
C LYS A 14 -9.78 -14.59 -7.04
N SER A 15 -8.93 -13.59 -6.89
CA SER A 15 -8.08 -13.07 -7.95
C SER A 15 -6.86 -13.98 -8.03
N SER A 16 -6.63 -14.56 -9.20
CA SER A 16 -5.42 -15.30 -9.58
C SER A 16 -4.19 -14.75 -8.84
N LYS A 17 -3.78 -15.44 -7.79
CA LYS A 17 -2.62 -15.03 -7.00
C LYS A 17 -1.42 -15.09 -7.95
N ALA A 18 -0.75 -13.95 -8.12
CA ALA A 18 0.49 -13.91 -8.89
C ALA A 18 1.41 -15.02 -8.37
N PRO A 19 2.08 -15.76 -9.26
CA PRO A 19 2.90 -16.89 -8.86
C PRO A 19 3.97 -16.40 -7.87
N THR A 20 4.13 -17.13 -6.76
CA THR A 20 5.15 -16.80 -5.76
C THR A 20 6.54 -16.96 -6.36
N LEU A 21 7.55 -16.32 -5.77
CA LEU A 21 8.95 -16.52 -6.18
C LEU A 21 9.33 -18.00 -6.26
N LYS A 22 8.90 -18.79 -5.27
CA LYS A 22 9.14 -20.24 -5.22
C LYS A 22 8.45 -20.98 -6.38
N GLN A 23 7.25 -20.56 -6.76
CA GLN A 23 6.54 -21.11 -7.93
C GLN A 23 7.22 -20.72 -9.25
N LEU A 24 7.71 -19.49 -9.37
CA LEU A 24 8.46 -19.01 -10.53
C LEU A 24 9.80 -19.75 -10.70
N GLU A 25 10.51 -20.01 -9.60
CA GLU A 25 11.74 -20.79 -9.58
C GLU A 25 11.51 -22.26 -9.97
N ALA A 26 10.47 -22.88 -9.41
CA ALA A 26 10.06 -24.23 -9.80
C ALA A 26 9.68 -24.31 -11.29
N ALA A 27 8.95 -23.31 -11.80
CA ALA A 27 8.58 -23.23 -13.21
C ALA A 27 9.80 -23.06 -14.13
N ALA A 28 10.78 -22.23 -13.75
CA ALA A 28 12.03 -22.06 -14.48
C ALA A 28 12.86 -23.34 -14.51
N ASN A 29 12.98 -24.05 -13.38
CA ASN A 29 13.68 -25.33 -13.30
C ASN A 29 13.00 -26.41 -14.15
N LYS A 30 11.67 -26.48 -14.11
CA LYS A 30 10.89 -27.38 -14.96
C LYS A 30 11.04 -27.05 -16.45
N ALA A 31 11.02 -25.78 -16.83
CA ALA A 31 11.21 -25.37 -18.22
C ALA A 31 12.63 -25.65 -18.71
N ASN A 32 13.64 -25.49 -17.85
CA ASN A 32 15.05 -25.79 -18.18
C ASN A 32 15.28 -27.30 -18.36
N THR A 33 14.73 -28.13 -17.48
CA THR A 33 14.79 -29.60 -17.63
C THR A 33 14.05 -30.08 -18.88
N ALA A 34 12.88 -29.52 -19.19
CA ALA A 34 12.15 -29.80 -20.42
C ALA A 34 12.94 -29.39 -21.67
N ALA A 35 13.59 -28.22 -21.66
CA ALA A 35 14.42 -27.76 -22.76
C ALA A 35 15.66 -28.65 -22.96
N LYS A 36 16.32 -29.09 -21.88
CA LYS A 36 17.43 -30.06 -21.95
C LYS A 36 16.97 -31.38 -22.57
N LYS A 37 15.87 -31.96 -22.08
CA LYS A 37 15.31 -33.21 -22.63
C LYS A 37 14.92 -33.07 -24.10
N ALA A 38 14.29 -31.96 -24.49
CA ALA A 38 13.93 -31.69 -25.87
C ALA A 38 15.17 -31.57 -26.78
N ARG A 39 16.24 -30.90 -26.32
CA ARG A 39 17.50 -30.77 -27.08
C ARG A 39 18.16 -32.13 -27.28
N GLU A 40 18.23 -32.96 -26.25
CA GLU A 40 18.79 -34.32 -26.35
C GLU A 40 17.95 -35.22 -27.28
N ALA A 41 16.62 -35.17 -27.17
CA ALA A 41 15.73 -35.87 -28.09
C ALA A 41 15.91 -35.40 -29.54
N ALA A 42 16.09 -34.10 -29.77
CA ALA A 42 16.34 -33.55 -31.10
C ALA A 42 17.72 -33.94 -31.65
N LYS A 43 18.77 -33.96 -30.82
CA LYS A 43 20.09 -34.49 -31.22
C LYS A 43 19.96 -35.94 -31.68
N LYS A 44 19.34 -36.79 -30.86
CA LYS A 44 19.12 -38.21 -31.20
C LYS A 44 18.29 -38.41 -32.46
N ALA A 45 17.24 -37.60 -32.65
CA ALA A 45 16.42 -37.63 -33.86
C ALA A 45 17.20 -37.17 -35.10
N ASN A 46 18.06 -36.17 -34.97
CA ASN A 46 18.90 -35.68 -36.05
C ASN A 46 19.97 -36.70 -36.46
N GLU A 47 20.63 -37.35 -35.50
CA GLU A 47 21.58 -38.44 -35.78
C GLU A 47 20.90 -39.63 -36.46
N LYS A 48 19.70 -40.03 -36.01
CA LYS A 48 18.90 -41.05 -36.71
C LYS A 48 18.52 -40.61 -38.14
N ALA A 49 18.20 -39.34 -38.35
CA ALA A 49 17.90 -38.81 -39.68
C ALA A 49 19.13 -38.82 -40.60
N LYS A 50 20.31 -38.46 -40.09
CA LYS A 50 21.58 -38.54 -40.84
C LYS A 50 21.93 -39.98 -41.20
N ALA A 51 21.83 -40.90 -40.24
CA ALA A 51 22.11 -42.32 -40.48
C ALA A 51 21.14 -42.94 -41.50
N ALA A 52 19.84 -42.63 -41.40
CA ALA A 52 18.84 -43.09 -42.36
C ALA A 52 19.03 -42.45 -43.74
N ALA A 53 19.43 -41.19 -43.81
CA ALA A 53 19.74 -40.51 -45.08
C ALA A 53 20.99 -41.11 -45.75
N LYS A 54 22.04 -41.43 -44.97
CA LYS A 54 23.24 -42.12 -45.49
C LYS A 54 22.87 -43.50 -46.05
N LYS A 55 22.13 -44.32 -45.29
CA LYS A 55 21.66 -45.64 -45.77
C LYS A 55 20.80 -45.55 -47.05
N ALA A 56 19.95 -44.53 -47.16
CA ALA A 56 19.14 -44.32 -48.37
C ALA A 56 19.96 -43.82 -49.57
N LYS A 57 21.09 -43.16 -49.34
CA LYS A 57 22.05 -42.75 -50.37
C LYS A 57 22.87 -43.95 -50.86
N ASP A 58 23.35 -44.76 -49.94
CA ASP A 58 24.24 -45.91 -50.23
C ASP A 58 23.46 -47.10 -50.84
N LYS A 59 22.23 -47.34 -50.39
CA LYS A 59 21.35 -48.40 -50.91
C LYS A 59 19.95 -47.85 -51.17
N ALA A 60 19.75 -47.37 -52.40
CA ALA A 60 18.56 -46.66 -52.82
C ALA A 60 17.38 -47.59 -53.15
N ASN A 61 16.75 -48.16 -52.12
CA ASN A 61 15.49 -48.90 -52.26
C ASN A 61 14.29 -48.14 -51.66
N LYS A 62 13.07 -48.63 -51.94
CA LYS A 62 11.81 -48.01 -51.48
C LYS A 62 11.73 -47.94 -49.95
N THR A 63 12.21 -48.97 -49.24
CA THR A 63 12.17 -49.05 -47.77
C THR A 63 13.12 -48.07 -47.10
N ASN A 64 14.37 -47.95 -47.57
CA ASN A 64 15.36 -47.02 -47.05
C ASN A 64 14.98 -45.56 -47.33
N LYS A 65 14.45 -45.24 -48.52
CA LYS A 65 13.91 -43.90 -48.83
C LYS A 65 12.75 -43.54 -47.89
N ALA A 66 11.84 -44.48 -47.64
CA ALA A 66 10.74 -44.28 -46.69
C ALA A 66 11.23 -44.09 -45.24
N ALA A 67 12.22 -44.86 -44.80
CA ALA A 67 12.83 -44.72 -43.48
C ALA A 67 13.55 -43.36 -43.32
N ALA A 68 14.28 -42.89 -44.34
CA ALA A 68 14.92 -41.58 -44.33
C ALA A 68 13.91 -40.43 -44.26
N LYS A 69 12.78 -40.53 -44.99
CA LYS A 69 11.70 -39.55 -44.94
C LYS A 69 11.08 -39.48 -43.52
N LYS A 70 10.71 -40.63 -42.95
CA LYS A 70 10.18 -40.72 -41.58
C LYS A 70 11.16 -40.15 -40.54
N ALA A 71 12.46 -40.43 -40.68
CA ALA A 71 13.48 -39.93 -39.77
C ALA A 71 13.69 -38.41 -39.89
N LYS A 72 13.66 -37.85 -41.11
CA LYS A 72 13.67 -36.40 -41.33
C LYS A 72 12.45 -35.71 -40.73
N ASP A 73 11.27 -36.30 -40.88
CA ASP A 73 10.03 -35.75 -40.29
C ASP A 73 10.08 -35.79 -38.76
N ALA A 74 10.61 -36.86 -38.17
CA ALA A 74 10.86 -36.95 -36.73
C ALA A 74 11.86 -35.88 -36.24
N ALA A 75 12.95 -35.64 -36.98
CA ALA A 75 13.92 -34.58 -36.66
C ALA A 75 13.31 -33.17 -36.76
N ARG A 76 12.47 -32.91 -37.77
CA ARG A 76 11.72 -31.63 -37.90
C ARG A 76 10.76 -31.40 -36.74
N LYS A 77 10.01 -32.43 -36.34
CA LYS A 77 9.13 -32.38 -35.16
C LYS A 77 9.94 -32.12 -33.88
N ALA A 78 11.04 -32.83 -33.69
CA ALA A 78 11.91 -32.63 -32.53
C ALA A 78 12.51 -31.21 -32.47
N LYS A 79 12.92 -30.63 -33.60
CA LYS A 79 13.39 -29.24 -33.67
C LYS A 79 12.29 -28.23 -33.33
N THR A 80 11.05 -28.51 -33.72
CA THR A 80 9.89 -27.69 -33.34
C THR A 80 9.66 -27.73 -31.83
N LEU A 81 9.74 -28.91 -31.22
CA LEU A 81 9.62 -29.09 -29.77
C LEU A 81 10.75 -28.39 -29.00
N VAL A 82 11.99 -28.42 -29.52
CA VAL A 82 13.10 -27.63 -28.96
C VAL A 82 12.80 -26.14 -28.98
N ASN A 83 12.29 -25.62 -30.09
CA ASN A 83 11.95 -24.20 -30.20
C ASN A 83 10.82 -23.80 -29.23
N GLN A 84 9.81 -24.67 -29.07
CA GLN A 84 8.74 -24.46 -28.10
C GLN A 84 9.26 -24.49 -26.66
N ALA A 85 10.11 -25.49 -26.33
CA ALA A 85 10.72 -25.61 -25.02
C ALA A 85 11.67 -24.45 -24.71
N ALA A 86 12.41 -23.94 -25.71
CA ALA A 86 13.25 -22.76 -25.58
C ALA A 86 12.43 -21.50 -25.32
N LYS A 87 11.33 -21.30 -26.05
CA LYS A 87 10.39 -20.18 -25.78
C LYS A 87 9.79 -20.27 -24.38
N ALA A 88 9.42 -21.47 -23.93
CA ALA A 88 8.91 -21.69 -22.58
C ALA A 88 10.00 -21.42 -21.50
N GLN A 89 11.23 -21.83 -21.76
CA GLN A 89 12.39 -21.58 -20.90
C GLN A 89 12.66 -20.08 -20.75
N GLU A 90 12.67 -19.32 -21.86
CA GLU A 90 12.88 -17.87 -21.81
C GLU A 90 11.74 -17.15 -21.09
N LYS A 91 10.48 -17.50 -21.38
CA LYS A 91 9.33 -16.95 -20.63
C LYS A 91 9.42 -17.20 -19.13
N ALA A 92 9.83 -18.41 -18.73
CA ALA A 92 9.97 -18.76 -17.32
C ALA A 92 11.13 -18.01 -16.65
N LYS A 93 12.25 -17.79 -17.36
CA LYS A 93 13.36 -16.97 -16.87
C LYS A 93 12.96 -15.51 -16.70
N THR A 94 12.28 -14.92 -17.69
CA THR A 94 11.78 -13.54 -17.62
C THR A 94 10.82 -13.38 -16.45
N ALA A 95 9.84 -14.28 -16.31
CA ALA A 95 8.91 -14.24 -15.19
C ALA A 95 9.59 -14.35 -13.82
N LEU A 96 10.64 -15.18 -13.71
CA LEU A 96 11.46 -15.28 -12.49
C LEU A 96 12.22 -13.99 -12.21
N ALA A 97 12.83 -13.38 -13.23
CA ALA A 97 13.53 -12.10 -13.11
C ALA A 97 12.58 -10.98 -12.67
N ASP A 98 11.40 -10.90 -13.27
CA ASP A 98 10.35 -9.95 -12.91
C ASP A 98 9.86 -10.17 -11.48
N GLY A 99 9.64 -11.43 -11.10
CA GLY A 99 9.29 -11.79 -9.73
C GLY A 99 10.34 -11.34 -8.72
N LYS A 100 11.63 -11.56 -9.01
CA LYS A 100 12.75 -11.12 -8.16
C LYS A 100 12.83 -9.60 -8.08
N ALA A 101 12.62 -8.90 -9.20
CA ALA A 101 12.59 -7.44 -9.23
C ALA A 101 11.42 -6.88 -8.41
N ALA A 102 10.24 -7.48 -8.52
CA ALA A 102 9.07 -7.12 -7.72
C ALA A 102 9.32 -7.32 -6.22
N ALA A 103 9.92 -8.45 -5.82
CA ALA A 103 10.25 -8.72 -4.42
C ALA A 103 11.27 -7.71 -3.85
N ARG A 104 12.29 -7.31 -4.64
CA ARG A 104 13.23 -6.26 -4.25
C ARG A 104 12.54 -4.91 -4.07
N LYS A 105 11.61 -4.56 -4.96
CA LYS A 105 10.80 -3.32 -4.83
C LYS A 105 9.92 -3.34 -3.58
N GLN A 106 9.30 -4.47 -3.27
CA GLN A 106 8.51 -4.64 -2.04
C GLN A 106 9.39 -4.50 -0.79
N ALA A 107 10.55 -5.15 -0.75
CA ALA A 107 11.50 -5.02 0.37
C ALA A 107 12.00 -3.57 0.53
N ALA A 108 12.20 -2.83 -0.57
CA ALA A 108 12.56 -1.42 -0.51
C ALA A 108 11.43 -0.54 0.04
N LEU A 109 10.18 -0.81 -0.36
CA LEU A 109 9.00 -0.15 0.18
C LEU A 109 8.83 -0.41 1.68
N GLU A 110 8.98 -1.65 2.12
CA GLU A 110 8.92 -2.00 3.55
C GLU A 110 10.00 -1.27 4.36
N LYS A 111 11.23 -1.19 3.84
CA LYS A 111 12.30 -0.40 4.47
C LYS A 111 11.96 1.09 4.53
N ALA A 112 11.37 1.64 3.48
CA ALA A 112 10.95 3.04 3.44
C ALA A 112 9.81 3.32 4.44
N ILE A 113 8.84 2.40 4.55
CA ILE A 113 7.76 2.48 5.53
C ILE A 113 8.33 2.40 6.96
N ALA A 114 9.21 1.44 7.24
CA ALA A 114 9.84 1.31 8.56
C ALA A 114 10.64 2.56 8.94
N LYS A 115 11.37 3.16 7.98
CA LYS A 115 12.06 4.44 8.20
C LYS A 115 11.08 5.57 8.50
N PHE A 116 10.01 5.69 7.70
CA PHE A 116 8.97 6.69 7.91
C PHE A 116 8.30 6.56 9.27
N GLU A 117 7.96 5.34 9.71
CA GLU A 117 7.38 5.08 11.03
C GLU A 117 8.34 5.47 12.15
N LYS A 118 9.63 5.19 12.00
CA LYS A 118 10.66 5.55 12.98
C LYS A 118 10.84 7.07 13.08
N ASP A 119 10.90 7.76 11.95
CA ASP A 119 10.99 9.22 11.90
C ASP A 119 9.72 9.89 12.46
N TRP A 120 8.56 9.29 12.21
CA TRP A 120 7.28 9.74 12.75
C TRP A 120 7.22 9.59 14.27
N ASN A 121 7.62 8.44 14.81
CA ASN A 121 7.65 8.20 16.25
C ASN A 121 8.66 9.12 16.96
N ALA A 122 9.84 9.33 16.37
CA ALA A 122 10.82 10.27 16.90
C ALA A 122 10.27 11.71 16.94
N LYS A 123 9.43 12.11 15.97
CA LYS A 123 8.76 13.40 15.96
C LYS A 123 7.69 13.51 17.05
N GLU A 124 6.90 12.46 17.25
CA GLU A 124 5.89 12.43 18.32
C GLU A 124 6.53 12.42 19.71
N GLU A 125 7.64 11.71 19.91
CA GLU A 125 8.41 11.77 21.15
C GLU A 125 9.00 13.16 21.42
N LYS A 126 9.54 13.83 20.40
CA LYS A 126 10.03 15.21 20.54
C LYS A 126 8.90 16.15 20.93
N LYS A 127 7.73 16.05 20.30
CA LYS A 127 6.54 16.83 20.69
C LYS A 127 6.06 16.49 22.09
N ALA A 128 6.06 15.22 22.48
CA ALA A 128 5.66 14.79 23.82
C ALA A 128 6.58 15.37 24.89
N LYS A 129 7.90 15.29 24.68
CA LYS A 129 8.92 15.90 25.55
C LYS A 129 8.78 17.42 25.63
N GLU A 130 8.48 18.08 24.52
CA GLU A 130 8.25 19.53 24.49
C GLU A 130 6.93 19.92 25.20
N ALA A 131 5.87 19.13 25.03
CA ALA A 131 4.59 19.31 25.71
C ALA A 131 4.73 19.12 27.23
N GLU A 132 5.52 18.13 27.65
CA GLU A 132 5.80 17.86 29.06
C GLU A 132 6.62 18.98 29.70
N LYS A 133 7.68 19.47 29.03
CA LYS A 133 8.42 20.66 29.48
C LYS A 133 7.51 21.87 29.66
N LYS A 134 6.59 22.12 28.71
CA LYS A 134 5.60 23.21 28.82
C LYS A 134 4.61 22.98 29.96
N ARG A 135 4.20 21.74 30.24
CA ARG A 135 3.31 21.39 31.34
C ARG A 135 3.97 21.67 32.70
N ILE A 136 5.21 21.22 32.88
CA ILE A 136 5.99 21.45 34.11
C ILE A 136 6.20 22.96 34.36
N ALA A 137 6.52 23.73 33.31
CA ALA A 137 6.67 25.18 33.43
C ALA A 137 5.37 25.88 33.86
N ARG A 138 4.22 25.45 33.31
CA ARG A 138 2.90 25.97 33.69
C ARG A 138 2.52 25.62 35.11
N GLU A 139 2.82 24.41 35.56
CA GLU A 139 2.56 23.96 36.93
C GLU A 139 3.38 24.74 37.96
N LYS A 140 4.68 24.92 37.71
CA LYS A 140 5.54 25.78 38.55
C LYS A 140 5.04 27.23 38.60
N ALA A 141 4.58 27.78 37.47
CA ALA A 141 4.01 29.13 37.42
C ALA A 141 2.68 29.23 38.20
N ALA A 142 1.83 28.19 38.12
CA ALA A 142 0.57 28.13 38.87
C ALA A 142 0.82 28.02 40.39
N ALA A 143 1.79 27.22 40.82
CA ALA A 143 2.18 27.08 42.23
C ALA A 143 2.69 28.41 42.82
N LYS A 144 3.55 29.14 42.09
CA LYS A 144 4.01 30.49 42.51
C LYS A 144 2.86 31.49 42.66
N LYS A 145 1.91 31.51 41.71
CA LYS A 145 0.71 32.36 41.80
C LYS A 145 -0.20 31.98 42.96
N ALA A 146 -0.36 30.68 43.25
CA ALA A 146 -1.17 30.21 44.38
C ALA A 146 -0.54 30.59 45.73
N ALA A 147 0.79 30.48 45.86
CA ALA A 147 1.52 30.90 47.05
C ALA A 147 1.42 32.42 47.29
N ALA A 148 1.53 33.23 46.23
CA ALA A 148 1.36 34.68 46.32
C ALA A 148 -0.07 35.07 46.77
N LYS A 149 -1.10 34.37 46.27
CA LYS A 149 -2.49 34.59 46.71
C LYS A 149 -2.72 34.19 48.17
N LYS A 150 -2.11 33.10 48.66
CA LYS A 150 -2.18 32.74 50.09
C LYS A 150 -1.52 33.80 50.98
N LYS A 151 -0.32 34.27 50.63
CA LYS A 151 0.36 35.34 51.38
C LYS A 151 -0.41 36.66 51.37
N ALA A 152 -1.04 37.01 50.25
CA ALA A 152 -1.90 38.20 50.16
C ALA A 152 -3.18 38.08 51.00
N ALA A 153 -3.79 36.89 51.05
CA ALA A 153 -4.95 36.62 51.89
C ALA A 153 -4.61 36.67 53.39
N GLU A 154 -3.43 36.22 53.78
CA GLU A 154 -2.95 36.23 55.17
C GLU A 154 -2.61 37.65 55.65
N LYS A 155 -1.97 38.48 54.81
CA LYS A 155 -1.78 39.92 55.09
C LYS A 155 -3.11 40.66 55.25
N LYS A 156 -4.13 40.33 54.43
CA LYS A 156 -5.49 40.89 54.59
C LYS A 156 -6.19 40.46 55.88
N LYS A 157 -5.92 39.26 56.39
CA LYS A 157 -6.45 38.79 57.68
C LYS A 157 -5.76 39.46 58.87
N LYS A 158 -4.45 39.70 58.81
CA LYS A 158 -3.72 40.46 59.85
C LYS A 158 -4.15 41.93 59.91
N ALA A 159 -4.42 42.56 58.77
CA ALA A 159 -4.99 43.92 58.73
C ALA A 159 -6.41 44.01 59.34
N LYS A 160 -7.25 42.97 59.18
CA LYS A 160 -8.56 42.88 59.84
C LYS A 160 -8.49 42.56 61.34
N ALA A 161 -7.43 41.92 61.81
CA ALA A 161 -7.22 41.65 63.24
C ALA A 161 -6.74 42.90 64.01
N ALA A 162 -5.90 43.75 63.38
CA ALA A 162 -5.47 45.02 63.96
C ALA A 162 -6.60 46.05 64.10
N ALA A 163 -7.63 46.00 63.25
CA ALA A 163 -8.80 46.89 63.34
C ALA A 163 -9.79 46.53 64.46
N LYS A 164 -9.57 45.45 65.24
CA LYS A 164 -10.51 44.98 66.27
C LYS A 164 -10.14 45.36 67.71
N LYS A 165 -9.13 46.22 67.92
CA LYS A 165 -8.74 46.79 69.23
C LYS A 165 -9.21 48.23 69.47
N LYS A 166 -10.33 48.64 68.88
CA LYS A 166 -11.11 49.79 69.38
C LYS A 166 -12.60 49.42 69.42
N ALA A 167 -13.09 49.09 70.61
CA ALA A 167 -14.47 49.37 70.97
C ALA A 167 -14.59 50.90 71.18
N PRO A 168 -15.76 51.53 70.94
CA PRO A 168 -16.86 51.35 71.88
C PRO A 168 -18.27 51.22 71.24
N ALA A 169 -19.10 50.49 71.99
CA ALA A 169 -20.46 50.83 72.37
C ALA A 169 -21.57 51.07 71.32
N LYS A 170 -22.63 50.26 71.51
CA LYS A 170 -24.07 50.60 71.50
C LYS A 170 -24.70 51.04 70.16
N LYS A 171 -25.54 50.17 69.58
CA LYS A 171 -27.02 50.34 69.54
C LYS A 171 -27.76 49.23 68.75
N LYS A 172 -28.82 48.72 69.41
CA LYS A 172 -30.14 48.23 68.95
C LYS A 172 -30.29 47.02 67.98
N VAL A 173 -30.62 45.87 68.59
CA VAL A 173 -31.78 44.95 68.42
C VAL A 173 -32.46 44.76 67.04
N ALA A 174 -32.42 43.49 66.59
CA ALA A 174 -33.38 42.63 65.82
C ALA A 174 -33.89 43.10 64.43
N THR A 175 -33.99 42.29 63.37
CA THR A 175 -34.54 40.92 63.23
C THR A 175 -34.11 40.29 61.88
N LYS A 176 -34.17 38.96 61.80
CA LYS A 176 -33.96 38.08 60.63
C LYS A 176 -34.77 38.49 59.36
N LYS A 177 -34.15 38.42 58.17
CA LYS A 177 -34.40 37.43 57.09
C LYS A 177 -33.60 37.77 55.82
N ALA A 178 -33.21 36.72 55.11
CA ALA A 178 -32.30 36.73 53.96
C ALA A 178 -32.91 37.30 52.67
N PRO A 179 -32.17 38.09 51.86
CA PRO A 179 -32.49 38.25 50.46
C PRO A 179 -31.94 37.08 49.64
N ALA A 180 -32.86 36.37 49.00
CA ALA A 180 -32.62 35.25 48.12
C ALA A 180 -31.84 35.62 46.84
N LYS A 181 -31.05 34.65 46.37
CA LYS A 181 -30.69 34.37 44.97
C LYS A 181 -30.45 35.58 44.05
N LYS A 182 -29.18 35.97 43.91
CA LYS A 182 -28.72 36.65 42.69
C LYS A 182 -28.97 35.75 41.48
N LYS A 183 -29.84 36.24 40.59
CA LYS A 183 -30.17 35.68 39.28
C LYS A 183 -28.91 35.55 38.41
N ALA A 184 -28.86 34.46 37.66
CA ALA A 184 -27.82 34.12 36.69
C ALA A 184 -27.80 35.09 35.50
N PRO A 185 -26.62 35.53 35.03
CA PRO A 185 -26.45 35.91 33.64
C PRO A 185 -26.08 34.67 32.81
N ALA A 186 -27.11 34.23 32.09
CA ALA A 186 -27.13 33.55 30.81
C ALA A 186 -25.79 33.11 30.17
N LYS A 187 -25.72 31.81 29.89
CA LYS A 187 -25.24 31.19 28.64
C LYS A 187 -24.21 32.01 27.85
N LYS A 188 -22.92 31.74 28.07
CA LYS A 188 -21.91 31.99 27.03
C LYS A 188 -22.30 31.19 25.79
N LYS A 189 -22.57 31.92 24.71
CA LYS A 189 -22.88 31.45 23.37
C LYS A 189 -21.92 30.34 22.96
N ALA A 190 -22.49 29.20 22.52
CA ALA A 190 -21.78 28.21 21.74
C ALA A 190 -21.22 28.88 20.47
N PRO A 191 -20.00 28.55 20.01
CA PRO A 191 -19.59 28.94 18.67
C PRO A 191 -20.58 28.31 17.68
N ALA A 192 -21.35 29.17 17.02
CA ALA A 192 -22.27 28.79 15.99
C ALA A 192 -21.56 27.96 14.93
N LYS A 193 -22.23 26.86 14.55
CA LYS A 193 -22.00 26.02 13.37
C LYS A 193 -21.09 26.70 12.33
N LYS A 194 -19.84 26.25 12.22
CA LYS A 194 -19.11 26.42 10.96
C LYS A 194 -19.96 25.74 9.88
N LYS A 195 -20.39 26.56 8.91
CA LYS A 195 -21.10 26.15 7.71
C LYS A 195 -20.41 24.90 7.12
N ALA A 196 -21.21 23.89 6.84
CA ALA A 196 -20.80 22.76 6.03
C ALA A 196 -20.22 23.30 4.71
N PRO A 197 -19.04 22.85 4.24
CA PRO A 197 -18.72 23.01 2.84
C PRO A 197 -19.81 22.25 2.07
N ALA A 198 -20.55 23.02 1.26
CA ALA A 198 -21.55 22.52 0.35
C ALA A 198 -21.01 21.30 -0.40
N LYS A 199 -21.88 20.30 -0.54
CA LYS A 199 -21.76 19.19 -1.49
C LYS A 199 -21.01 19.67 -2.73
N LYS A 200 -19.73 19.29 -2.88
CA LYS A 200 -19.09 19.31 -4.19
C LYS A 200 -19.88 18.32 -5.03
N LYS A 201 -20.68 18.88 -5.96
CA LYS A 201 -21.34 18.14 -7.02
C LYS A 201 -20.33 17.19 -7.65
N ALA A 202 -20.72 15.94 -7.78
CA ALA A 202 -20.04 14.97 -8.62
C ALA A 202 -19.83 15.58 -10.02
N PRO A 203 -18.64 15.48 -10.64
CA PRO A 203 -18.57 15.63 -12.08
C PRO A 203 -19.43 14.51 -12.67
N ALA A 204 -20.52 14.95 -13.29
CA ALA A 204 -21.45 14.13 -14.00
C ALA A 204 -20.72 13.21 -14.98
N LYS A 205 -21.22 11.98 -15.06
CA LYS A 205 -21.11 11.04 -16.18
C LYS A 205 -20.73 11.78 -17.46
N LYS A 206 -19.44 11.74 -17.84
CA LYS A 206 -19.08 12.01 -19.24
C LYS A 206 -19.56 10.82 -20.03
N LYS A 207 -20.53 11.13 -20.87
CA LYS A 207 -21.27 10.26 -21.77
C LYS A 207 -20.36 9.32 -22.53
N ALA A 208 -20.89 8.11 -22.73
CA ALA A 208 -20.50 7.19 -23.77
C ALA A 208 -20.26 7.94 -25.09
N ALA A 209 -19.00 7.95 -25.55
CA ALA A 209 -18.70 8.11 -26.96
C ALA A 209 -18.98 6.77 -27.63
N THR A 210 -20.21 6.67 -28.09
CA THR A 210 -20.69 5.75 -29.12
C THR A 210 -19.67 5.53 -30.24
N LYS A 211 -19.54 4.27 -30.64
CA LYS A 211 -19.38 3.80 -32.02
C LYS A 211 -18.63 4.77 -32.96
N LYS A 212 -17.35 4.49 -33.22
CA LYS A 212 -16.79 4.73 -34.56
C LYS A 212 -16.48 3.39 -35.22
N LYS A 213 -17.26 3.14 -36.26
CA LYS A 213 -17.21 2.05 -37.22
C LYS A 213 -15.78 1.79 -37.73
N ALA A 214 -15.33 0.54 -37.69
CA ALA A 214 -14.79 -0.10 -38.89
C ALA A 214 -16.03 -0.56 -39.69
N PRO A 215 -16.12 -0.31 -41.01
CA PRO A 215 -15.43 -1.18 -41.97
C PRO A 215 -15.05 -0.52 -43.32
N ALA A 216 -13.96 -0.97 -43.94
CA ALA A 216 -13.81 -1.09 -45.41
C ALA A 216 -12.44 -1.75 -45.67
N LYS A 217 -12.35 -3.05 -45.91
CA LYS A 217 -12.40 -3.63 -47.27
C LYS A 217 -11.80 -2.69 -48.33
N LYS A 218 -10.47 -2.68 -48.48
CA LYS A 218 -9.87 -2.52 -49.81
C LYS A 218 -9.63 -3.92 -50.38
N ARG A 219 -10.56 -4.32 -51.26
CA ARG A 219 -10.37 -5.41 -52.23
C ARG A 219 -9.32 -4.95 -53.24
N VAL A 220 -8.43 -5.88 -53.59
CA VAL A 220 -8.09 -6.31 -54.95
C VAL A 220 -8.08 -5.20 -56.01
N THR A 221 -6.89 -4.81 -56.47
CA THR A 221 -6.66 -4.42 -57.86
C THR A 221 -5.99 -5.59 -58.58
N PRO A 222 -6.66 -6.27 -59.52
CA PRO A 222 -6.01 -7.13 -60.49
C PRO A 222 -5.69 -6.34 -61.77
N LYS A 223 -4.64 -6.79 -62.48
CA LYS A 223 -4.30 -6.50 -63.89
C LYS A 223 -3.84 -5.05 -64.20
N LYS A 224 -3.00 -4.76 -65.19
CA LYS A 224 -2.07 -5.47 -66.10
C LYS A 224 -1.78 -4.42 -67.19
N LYS A 225 -0.51 -4.19 -67.51
CA LYS A 225 0.00 -4.05 -68.88
C LYS A 225 1.51 -4.14 -68.80
#